data_AF-A0A7X9SJW0-F1
#
_entry.id   AF-A0A7X9SJW0-F1
#
_cell.length_a   1.000
_cell.length_b   1.000
_cell.length_c   1.000
_cell.angle_alpha   90.00
_cell.angle_beta   90.00
_cell.angle_gamma   90.00
#
_symmetry.space_group_name_H-M   'P 1'
#
loop_
_entity.id
_entity.type
_entity.pdbx_description
1 polymer ?
#
loop_
_entity_poly.entity_id
_entity_poly.type
_entity_poly.pdbx_seq_one_letter_code
_entity_poly.pdbx_strand_id
1 'polypeptide(L)'
;MIYIRTDSELAIRLEASLLDFIFHKLDVNKFVSEVFNFNKGVIRIHQMLGCSIEGILKEHIFKNNKFYDVTVLGLTKAEWEVKKSKIKYEPIKFEL
;
A
#
# COMPACT_ATOMS: atom_id res chain seq x y z
N MET A 1 5.58 -12.67 -4.02
CA MET A 1 5.63 -11.67 -5.11
C MET A 1 4.46 -11.94 -6.02
N ILE A 2 3.29 -11.42 -5.63
CA ILE A 2 2.03 -11.81 -6.26
C ILE A 2 1.88 -10.95 -7.51
N TYR A 3 2.02 -11.56 -8.68
CA TYR A 3 1.56 -10.98 -9.94
C TYR A 3 0.04 -11.10 -9.96
N ILE A 4 -0.65 -10.20 -9.24
CA ILE A 4 -2.10 -10.10 -9.40
C ILE A 4 -2.32 -9.16 -10.58
N ARG A 5 -2.83 -9.69 -11.68
CA ARG A 5 -3.59 -8.89 -12.65
C ARG A 5 -4.88 -8.50 -11.93
N THR A 6 -4.78 -7.56 -11.00
CA THR A 6 -5.85 -7.26 -10.07
C THR A 6 -6.87 -6.42 -10.81
N ASP A 7 -8.13 -6.82 -10.70
CA ASP A 7 -9.21 -5.86 -10.83
C ASP A 7 -8.90 -4.71 -9.85
N SER A 8 -8.79 -3.49 -10.40
CA SER A 8 -8.42 -2.31 -9.62
C SER A 8 -9.35 -2.10 -8.44
N GLU A 9 -10.62 -2.52 -8.56
CA GLU A 9 -11.59 -2.39 -7.48
C GLU A 9 -11.27 -3.31 -6.30
N LEU A 10 -10.98 -4.59 -6.57
CA LEU A 10 -10.61 -5.54 -5.52
C LEU A 10 -9.31 -5.13 -4.81
N ALA A 11 -8.32 -4.64 -5.56
CA ALA A 11 -7.06 -4.16 -4.99
C ALA A 11 -7.28 -3.00 -4.02
N ILE A 12 -8.08 -2.01 -4.44
CA ILE A 12 -8.40 -0.84 -3.61
C ILE A 12 -9.17 -1.27 -2.36
N ARG A 13 -10.14 -2.18 -2.49
CA ARG A 13 -10.92 -2.69 -1.35
C ARG A 13 -10.04 -3.44 -0.36
N LEU A 14 -9.15 -4.31 -0.84
CA LEU A 14 -8.22 -5.07 0.00
C LEU A 14 -7.28 -4.15 0.78
N GLU A 15 -6.63 -3.23 0.07
CA GLU A 15 -5.67 -2.29 0.67
C GLU A 15 -6.36 -1.36 1.66
N ALA A 16 -7.52 -0.79 1.32
CA ALA A 16 -8.28 0.07 2.23
C ALA A 16 -8.72 -0.68 3.50
N SER A 17 -9.16 -1.93 3.36
CA SER A 17 -9.52 -2.77 4.50
C SER A 17 -8.31 -3.08 5.37
N LEU A 18 -7.15 -3.35 4.75
CA LEU A 18 -5.90 -3.63 5.45
C LEU A 18 -5.42 -2.41 6.25
N LEU A 19 -5.45 -1.22 5.67
CA LEU A 19 -5.12 0.03 6.37
C LEU A 19 -6.02 0.22 7.58
N ASP A 20 -7.32 -0.01 7.41
CA ASP A 20 -8.28 0.05 8.50
C ASP A 20 -7.95 -0.92 9.64
N PHE A 21 -7.63 -2.15 9.30
CA PHE A 21 -7.21 -3.16 10.26
C PHE A 21 -5.93 -2.75 10.99
N ILE A 22 -4.90 -2.30 10.26
CA ILE A 22 -3.62 -1.87 10.83
C ILE A 22 -3.81 -0.71 11.82
N PHE A 23 -4.54 0.33 11.43
CA PHE A 23 -4.69 1.53 12.26
C PHE A 23 -5.68 1.37 13.42
N HIS A 24 -6.74 0.55 13.25
CA HIS A 24 -7.82 0.44 14.25
C HIS A 24 -7.81 -0.84 15.07
N LYS A 25 -7.24 -1.94 14.55
CA LYS A 25 -7.15 -3.22 15.27
C LYS A 25 -5.77 -3.47 15.83
N LEU A 26 -4.72 -3.18 15.07
CA LEU A 26 -3.34 -3.33 15.54
C LEU A 26 -2.78 -2.08 16.25
N ASP A 27 -3.52 -0.97 16.20
CA ASP A 27 -3.15 0.33 16.79
C ASP A 27 -1.75 0.84 16.42
N VAL A 28 -1.33 0.58 15.19
CA VAL A 28 -0.06 1.09 14.64
C VAL A 28 -0.24 2.56 14.24
N ASN A 29 0.77 3.40 14.46
CA ASN A 29 0.68 4.83 14.10
C ASN A 29 1.04 5.13 12.62
N LYS A 30 1.90 4.32 12.00
CA LYS A 30 2.37 4.51 10.63
C LYS A 30 2.47 3.18 9.88
N PHE A 31 1.85 3.14 8.71
CA PHE A 31 2.01 2.10 7.70
C PHE A 31 3.15 2.48 6.74
N VAL A 32 3.95 1.49 6.36
CA VAL A 32 4.99 1.63 5.34
C VAL A 32 4.94 0.41 4.42
N SER A 33 5.06 0.64 3.11
CA SER A 33 5.15 -0.42 2.11
C SER A 33 6.34 -0.22 1.18
N GLU A 34 6.83 -1.35 0.66
CA GLU A 34 7.91 -1.41 -0.31
C GLU A 34 7.39 -2.05 -1.59
N VAL A 35 7.51 -1.34 -2.70
CA VAL A 35 7.03 -1.79 -4.00
C VAL A 35 8.16 -1.68 -5.00
N PHE A 36 8.37 -2.70 -5.84
CA PHE A 36 9.30 -2.55 -6.96
C PHE A 36 8.97 -1.31 -7.77
N ASN A 37 9.96 -0.46 -8.03
CA ASN A 37 9.76 0.84 -8.65
C ASN A 37 9.13 0.74 -10.05
N PHE A 38 9.30 -0.37 -10.77
CA PHE A 38 8.67 -0.59 -12.07
C PHE A 38 7.16 -0.89 -11.98
N ASN A 39 6.64 -1.30 -10.81
CA ASN A 39 5.23 -1.63 -10.63
C ASN A 39 4.38 -0.38 -10.35
N LYS A 40 4.27 0.47 -11.37
CA LYS A 40 3.56 1.76 -11.27
C LYS A 40 2.08 1.63 -10.93
N GLY A 41 1.45 0.49 -11.26
CA GLY A 41 0.04 0.22 -10.92
C GLY A 41 -0.19 0.14 -9.42
N VAL A 42 0.63 -0.66 -8.71
CA VAL A 42 0.53 -0.80 -7.25
C VAL A 42 0.90 0.50 -6.54
N ILE A 43 1.95 1.19 -6.99
CA ILE A 43 2.33 2.52 -6.47
C ILE A 43 1.14 3.49 -6.56
N ARG A 44 0.45 3.52 -7.71
CA ARG A 44 -0.72 4.38 -7.90
C ARG A 44 -1.87 4.02 -6.96
N ILE A 45 -2.11 2.74 -6.68
CA ILE A 45 -3.15 2.30 -5.72
C ILE A 45 -2.83 2.81 -4.32
N HIS A 46 -1.60 2.64 -3.82
CA HIS A 46 -1.20 3.19 -2.51
C HIS A 46 -1.38 4.72 -2.45
N GLN A 47 -0.99 5.44 -3.50
CA GLN A 47 -1.19 6.89 -3.59
C GLN A 47 -2.67 7.28 -3.63
N MET A 48 -3.50 6.53 -4.35
CA MET A 48 -4.95 6.73 -4.37
C MET A 48 -5.58 6.56 -2.99
N LEU A 49 -5.00 5.73 -2.13
CA LEU A 49 -5.39 5.52 -0.73
C LEU A 49 -4.63 6.41 0.26
N GLY A 50 -3.91 7.42 -0.23
CA GLY A 50 -3.34 8.50 0.58
C GLY A 50 -1.87 8.31 0.93
N CYS A 51 -1.24 7.18 0.61
CA CYS A 51 0.18 7.00 0.88
C CYS A 51 1.02 7.99 0.07
N SER A 52 2.08 8.52 0.69
CA SER A 52 3.07 9.37 0.05
C SER A 52 4.35 8.59 -0.22
N ILE A 53 5.08 8.94 -1.28
CA ILE A 53 6.41 8.37 -1.53
C ILE A 53 7.39 8.97 -0.52
N GLU A 54 8.04 8.14 0.26
CA GLU A 54 9.04 8.56 1.25
C GLU A 54 10.48 8.39 0.71
N GLY A 55 10.67 7.53 -0.28
CA GLY A 55 11.98 7.35 -0.89
C GLY A 55 12.01 6.37 -2.06
N ILE A 56 13.16 6.35 -2.73
CA ILE A 56 13.51 5.31 -3.71
C ILE A 56 14.84 4.70 -3.28
N LEU A 57 14.82 3.42 -2.96
CA LEU A 57 16.01 2.64 -2.65
C LEU A 57 16.57 2.12 -3.97
N LYS A 58 17.74 2.65 -4.38
CA LYS A 58 18.41 2.28 -5.62
C LYS A 58 19.04 0.89 -5.51
N GLU A 59 18.84 0.07 -6.54
CA GLU A 59 19.44 -1.28 -6.64
C GLU A 59 19.23 -2.14 -5.38
N HIS A 60 18.11 -1.94 -4.69
CA HIS A 60 17.89 -2.47 -3.34
C HIS A 60 17.67 -3.98 -3.30
N ILE A 61 17.03 -4.55 -4.32
CA ILE A 61 16.72 -5.98 -4.40
C ILE A 61 17.44 -6.60 -5.59
N PHE A 62 18.25 -7.63 -5.35
CA PHE A 62 18.79 -8.49 -6.40
C PHE A 62 17.87 -9.71 -6.62
N LYS A 63 17.33 -9.86 -7.82
CA LYS A 63 16.50 -11.01 -8.20
C LYS A 63 16.64 -11.32 -9.68
N ASN A 64 16.57 -12.60 -10.06
CA ASN A 64 16.64 -13.02 -11.47
C ASN A 64 17.86 -12.41 -12.20
N ASN A 65 19.01 -12.40 -11.53
CA ASN A 65 20.26 -11.83 -12.03
C ASN A 65 20.20 -10.34 -12.40
N LYS A 66 19.33 -9.57 -11.76
CA LYS A 66 19.14 -8.13 -11.98
C LYS A 66 18.89 -7.42 -10.66
N PHE A 67 19.45 -6.21 -10.51
CA PHE A 67 19.11 -5.30 -9.42
C PHE A 67 17.86 -4.48 -9.75
N TYR A 68 17.01 -4.26 -8.76
CA TYR A 68 15.78 -3.49 -8.87
C TYR A 68 15.71 -2.38 -7.83
N ASP A 69 15.30 -1.20 -8.30
CA ASP A 69 14.89 -0.11 -7.43
C ASP A 69 13.58 -0.46 -6.70
N VAL A 70 13.44 0.03 -5.47
CA VAL A 70 12.24 -0.10 -4.64
C VAL A 70 11.73 1.29 -4.27
N THR A 71 10.44 1.53 -4.49
CA THR A 71 9.74 2.71 -4.00
C THR A 71 9.19 2.40 -2.60
N VAL A 72 9.53 3.25 -1.63
CA VAL A 72 9.00 3.19 -0.27
C VAL A 72 7.86 4.19 -0.17
N LEU A 73 6.70 3.73 0.30
CA LEU A 73 5.53 4.58 0.55
C LEU A 73 5.13 4.51 2.02
N GLY A 74 4.64 5.61 2.56
CA GLY A 74 4.19 5.72 3.94
C GLY A 74 2.84 6.40 4.08
N LEU A 75 2.14 6.07 5.15
CA LEU A 75 0.89 6.69 5.56
C LEU A 75 0.76 6.65 7.08
N THR A 76 0.45 7.78 7.70
CA THR A 76 0.15 7.86 9.14
C THR A 76 -1.34 7.63 9.41
N LYS A 77 -1.68 7.24 10.64
CA LYS A 77 -3.07 7.09 11.09
C LYS A 77 -3.88 8.37 10.86
N ALA A 78 -3.30 9.53 11.17
CA ALA A 78 -3.96 10.83 10.98
C ALA A 78 -4.28 11.11 9.50
N GLU A 79 -3.34 10.83 8.59
CA GLU A 79 -3.56 10.98 7.15
C GLU A 79 -4.61 9.97 6.64
N TRP A 80 -4.59 8.74 7.17
CA TRP A 80 -5.59 7.73 6.84
C TRP A 80 -7.01 8.18 7.23
N GLU A 81 -7.23 8.70 8.44
CA GLU A 81 -8.56 9.18 8.85
C GLU A 81 -9.10 10.27 7.90
N VAL A 82 -8.25 11.22 7.52
CA VAL A 82 -8.60 12.26 6.54
C VAL A 82 -8.95 11.65 5.19
N LYS A 83 -8.21 10.63 4.74
CA LYS A 83 -8.42 9.99 3.46
C LYS A 83 -9.65 9.08 3.44
N LYS A 84 -9.81 8.26 4.49
CA LYS A 84 -10.91 7.31 4.71
C LYS A 84 -12.27 8.01 4.62
N SER A 85 -12.40 9.19 5.23
CA SER A 85 -13.64 9.98 5.18
C SER A 85 -14.13 10.33 3.76
N LYS A 86 -13.24 10.27 2.75
CA LYS A 86 -13.51 10.63 1.35
C LYS A 86 -13.69 9.44 0.43
N ILE A 87 -13.40 8.23 0.89
CA ILE A 87 -13.47 7.00 0.08
C ILE A 87 -14.61 6.12 0.57
N LYS A 88 -15.26 5.43 -0.36
CA LYS A 88 -16.26 4.40 -0.06
C LYS A 88 -15.73 3.07 -0.59
N TYR A 89 -15.74 2.05 0.24
CA TYR A 89 -15.38 0.70 -0.14
C TYR A 89 -16.17 -0.29 0.70
N GLU A 90 -16.42 -1.48 0.15
CA GLU A 90 -16.99 -2.59 0.88
C GLU A 90 -15.86 -3.33 1.63
N PRO A 91 -15.86 -3.34 2.98
CA PRO A 91 -14.76 -3.88 3.77
C PRO A 91 -14.59 -5.39 3.60
N ILE A 92 -13.33 -5.83 3.50
CA ILE A 92 -12.94 -7.23 3.60
C ILE A 92 -12.57 -7.50 5.07
N LYS A 93 -13.16 -8.54 5.65
CA LYS A 93 -12.89 -8.93 7.03
C LYS A 93 -11.59 -9.73 7.10
N PHE A 94 -10.72 -9.37 8.03
CA PHE A 94 -9.57 -10.16 8.41
C PHE A 94 -9.91 -10.92 9.70
N GLU A 95 -9.63 -12.22 9.73
CA GLU A 95 -9.62 -13.03 10.94
C GLU A 95 -8.20 -13.00 11.53
N LEU A 96 -8.11 -12.99 12.86
CA LEU A 96 -6.87 -13.06 13.63
C LEU A 96 -6.63 -14.50 14.07
#